data_AF-A0A8J3DM25-F1
#
_entry.id   AF-A0A8J3DM25-F1
#
_cell.length_a   1.000
_cell.length_b   1.000
_cell.length_c   1.000
_cell.angle_alpha   90.00
_cell.angle_beta   90.00
_cell.angle_gamma   90.00
#
_symmetry.space_group_name_H-M   'P 1'
#
loop_
_entity.id
_entity.type
_entity.pdbx_description
1 polymer ?
#
loop_
_entity_poly.entity_id
_entity_poly.type
_entity_poly.pdbx_seq_one_letter_code
_entity_poly.pdbx_strand_id
1 'polypeptide(L)'
;MEVELKLQIAPDAVETLASSPLLAGEPEALALQATYFDTPDQHLRKNGFSLRIRRENERLIQTLKGTSKSAVGLFARPEWEQGVDDMTLVIDDKTPLTMLLGDHVRDLAPAFRVVVERRVWKLVDGDDVVECALDLGDIVATDRRSPLCELELELKGGSLAYLFRLARQLDEVTPVRLSVNSKSERGFLCLEAQPDSFKTAPVELVPSMTAQSAFETIIAACLKQYRLNETLLLDTRSPLALHQARVALRRLRAAFTIFKPLYTDEQAETIRQDLKWLAALLGEGRDLDVLVKRNEAEALHERLQSARDEAYDRIIAALEGKRVRMLMLDVVEWAAMGAWLSDEDTRSNRNRLAPLFAAKPLRKFRKKVKKNGEDLDKLDETTRHEVRKDAKKLRYASEFFAGLFPDKRERRRHGAFVAALEGLQEELGSLNDIAAAPALIETLGLTDHPDAQSLLAGAKKKKRLAAAVEAHGTFVDAKRFWD
;
A
#
# COMPACT_ATOMS: atom_id res chain seq x y z
N MET A 1 8.96 17.72 -14.41
CA MET A 1 8.43 16.69 -13.49
C MET A 1 7.38 15.94 -14.28
N GLU A 2 7.57 14.65 -14.52
CA GLU A 2 6.63 13.82 -15.27
C GLU A 2 5.50 13.38 -14.34
N VAL A 3 4.24 13.59 -14.74
CA VAL A 3 3.08 13.13 -13.96
C VAL A 3 2.37 12.04 -14.75
N GLU A 4 2.26 10.85 -14.17
CA GLU A 4 1.70 9.66 -14.83
C GLU A 4 0.74 8.89 -13.92
N LEU A 5 -0.25 8.25 -14.54
CA LEU A 5 -1.06 7.17 -13.95
C LEU A 5 -0.79 5.88 -14.70
N LYS A 6 -0.47 4.81 -13.96
CA LYS A 6 -0.34 3.47 -14.52
C LYS A 6 -1.57 2.65 -14.21
N LEU A 7 -2.14 2.03 -15.23
CA LEU A 7 -3.35 1.21 -15.14
C LEU A 7 -3.07 -0.21 -15.67
N GLN A 8 -3.52 -1.22 -14.96
CA GLN A 8 -3.57 -2.60 -15.42
C GLN A 8 -4.92 -2.86 -16.08
N ILE A 9 -4.90 -3.59 -17.19
CA ILE A 9 -6.08 -4.09 -17.89
C ILE A 9 -5.92 -5.59 -18.15
N ALA A 10 -7.03 -6.28 -18.36
CA ALA A 10 -6.99 -7.67 -18.76
C ALA A 10 -6.45 -7.79 -20.21
N PRO A 11 -5.57 -8.78 -20.50
CA PRO A 11 -5.01 -8.93 -21.85
C PRO A 11 -6.04 -9.13 -22.97
N ASP A 12 -7.17 -9.76 -22.66
CA ASP A 12 -8.28 -9.99 -23.60
C ASP A 12 -9.09 -8.71 -23.90
N ALA A 13 -8.94 -7.65 -23.09
CA ALA A 13 -9.60 -6.37 -23.32
C ALA A 13 -8.81 -5.40 -24.21
N VAL A 14 -7.59 -5.75 -24.62
CA VAL A 14 -6.69 -4.87 -25.40
C VAL A 14 -7.35 -4.39 -26.68
N GLU A 15 -7.89 -5.30 -27.49
CA GLU A 15 -8.46 -4.95 -28.80
C GLU A 15 -9.79 -4.20 -28.65
N THR A 16 -10.59 -4.51 -27.64
CA THR A 16 -11.79 -3.74 -27.30
C THR A 16 -11.44 -2.30 -26.94
N LEU A 17 -10.39 -2.10 -26.16
CA LEU A 17 -9.95 -0.78 -25.76
C LEU A 17 -9.35 0.01 -26.92
N ALA A 18 -8.46 -0.63 -27.70
CA ALA A 18 -7.81 -0.01 -28.86
C ALA A 18 -8.82 0.38 -29.96
N SER A 19 -9.92 -0.36 -30.07
CA SER A 19 -11.01 -0.06 -31.02
C SER A 19 -12.03 0.95 -30.47
N SER A 20 -11.88 1.39 -29.22
CA SER A 20 -12.83 2.31 -28.61
C SER A 20 -12.69 3.73 -29.19
N PRO A 21 -13.78 4.53 -29.24
CA PRO A 21 -13.70 5.93 -29.67
C PRO A 21 -12.76 6.78 -28.80
N LEU A 22 -12.42 6.31 -27.61
CA LEU A 22 -11.53 6.99 -26.67
C LEU A 22 -10.07 6.98 -27.16
N LEU A 23 -9.66 5.91 -27.85
CA LEU A 23 -8.34 5.73 -28.44
C LEU A 23 -8.42 5.79 -29.96
N ALA A 24 -9.13 6.80 -30.48
CA ALA A 24 -9.31 6.98 -31.91
C ALA A 24 -7.97 7.34 -32.60
N GLY A 25 -7.83 6.89 -33.84
CA GLY A 25 -6.64 7.11 -34.67
C GLY A 25 -5.67 5.92 -34.65
N GLU A 26 -4.73 5.94 -35.59
CA GLU A 26 -3.69 4.92 -35.68
C GLU A 26 -2.60 5.22 -34.63
N PRO A 27 -2.34 4.30 -33.68
CA PRO A 27 -1.27 4.51 -32.70
C PRO A 27 0.11 4.45 -33.35
N GLU A 28 1.07 5.16 -32.77
CA GLU A 28 2.47 4.88 -33.02
C GLU A 28 2.84 3.54 -32.36
N ALA A 29 3.35 2.59 -33.14
CA ALA A 29 3.78 1.28 -32.65
C ALA A 29 5.30 1.23 -32.49
N LEU A 30 5.77 0.85 -31.30
CA LEU A 30 7.18 0.81 -30.93
C LEU A 30 7.52 -0.56 -30.34
N ALA A 31 8.60 -1.18 -30.84
CA ALA A 31 9.18 -2.36 -30.20
C ALA A 31 10.22 -1.91 -29.17
N LEU A 32 9.91 -2.07 -27.88
CA LEU A 32 10.77 -1.65 -26.78
C LEU A 32 11.40 -2.85 -26.09
N GLN A 33 12.72 -2.80 -25.95
CA GLN A 33 13.49 -3.77 -25.18
C GLN A 33 14.41 -3.06 -24.20
N ALA A 34 14.31 -3.43 -22.92
CA ALA A 34 15.22 -2.97 -21.87
C ALA A 34 15.81 -4.15 -21.11
N THR A 35 17.14 -4.15 -20.94
CA THR A 35 17.83 -5.06 -20.02
C THR A 35 18.13 -4.30 -18.73
N TYR A 36 17.66 -4.84 -17.62
CA TYR A 36 17.93 -4.29 -16.29
C TYR A 36 19.14 -4.96 -15.67
N PHE A 37 19.91 -4.19 -14.93
CA PHE A 37 21.16 -4.64 -14.31
C PHE A 37 21.11 -4.41 -12.81
N ASP A 38 21.65 -5.36 -12.06
CA ASP A 38 21.91 -5.25 -10.64
C ASP A 38 23.03 -6.23 -10.26
N THR A 39 23.53 -6.13 -9.03
CA THR A 39 24.41 -7.14 -8.43
C THR A 39 23.61 -8.40 -8.09
N PRO A 40 24.24 -9.57 -7.92
CA PRO A 40 23.57 -10.80 -7.47
C PRO A 40 22.76 -10.61 -6.17
N ASP A 41 23.27 -9.78 -5.26
CA ASP A 41 22.63 -9.44 -3.99
C ASP A 41 21.63 -8.26 -4.09
N GLN A 42 21.35 -7.76 -5.29
CA GLN A 42 20.38 -6.71 -5.59
C GLN A 42 20.61 -5.39 -4.82
N HIS A 43 21.88 -4.98 -4.70
CA HIS A 43 22.28 -3.75 -4.02
C HIS A 43 21.61 -2.50 -4.59
N LEU A 44 21.42 -2.36 -5.91
CA LEU A 44 20.74 -1.18 -6.47
C LEU A 44 19.28 -1.13 -6.04
N ARG A 45 18.54 -2.25 -6.20
CA ARG A 45 17.15 -2.35 -5.76
C ARG A 45 17.00 -2.02 -4.28
N LYS A 46 17.85 -2.59 -3.41
CA LYS A 46 17.83 -2.36 -1.96
C LYS A 46 18.05 -0.88 -1.60
N ASN A 47 18.90 -0.19 -2.36
CA ASN A 47 19.13 1.25 -2.22
C ASN A 47 18.08 2.12 -2.93
N GLY A 48 17.08 1.51 -3.58
CA GLY A 48 16.00 2.22 -4.25
C GLY A 48 16.41 2.83 -5.58
N PHE A 49 17.25 2.14 -6.34
CA PHE A 49 17.64 2.50 -7.71
C PHE A 49 17.34 1.35 -8.67
N SER A 50 17.19 1.69 -9.95
CA SER A 50 17.16 0.72 -11.05
C SER A 50 18.03 1.20 -12.19
N LEU A 51 18.90 0.33 -12.69
CA LEU A 51 19.76 0.57 -13.84
C LEU A 51 19.28 -0.27 -15.03
N ARG A 52 19.18 0.33 -16.21
CA ARG A 52 18.83 -0.37 -17.45
C ARG A 52 19.59 0.17 -18.65
N ILE A 53 19.76 -0.68 -19.65
CA ILE A 53 20.03 -0.25 -21.04
C ILE A 53 18.77 -0.55 -21.85
N ARG A 54 18.18 0.48 -22.45
CA ARG A 54 17.00 0.39 -23.33
C ARG A 54 17.44 0.61 -24.78
N ARG A 55 16.90 -0.19 -25.69
CA ARG A 55 16.95 0.07 -27.13
C ARG A 55 15.77 0.95 -27.54
N GLU A 56 16.07 2.08 -28.14
CA GLU A 56 15.12 2.97 -28.80
C GLU A 56 15.54 3.12 -30.25
N ASN A 57 14.80 2.51 -31.17
CA ASN A 57 15.19 2.41 -32.58
C ASN A 57 16.61 1.81 -32.72
N GLU A 58 17.54 2.53 -33.33
CA GLU A 58 18.95 2.12 -33.50
C GLU A 58 19.86 2.53 -32.34
N ARG A 59 19.35 3.27 -31.34
CA ARG A 59 20.16 3.80 -30.22
C ARG A 59 19.98 2.96 -28.96
N LEU A 60 21.05 2.88 -28.17
CA LEU A 60 21.02 2.32 -26.82
C LEU A 60 21.20 3.45 -25.80
N ILE A 61 20.34 3.46 -24.80
CA ILE A 61 20.36 4.46 -23.73
C ILE A 61 20.49 3.73 -22.40
N GLN A 62 21.55 4.03 -21.66
CA GLN A 62 21.69 3.65 -20.27
C GLN A 62 20.95 4.67 -19.39
N THR A 63 20.05 4.16 -18.56
CA THR A 63 19.29 4.98 -17.61
C THR A 63 19.49 4.45 -16.20
N LEU A 64 19.94 5.31 -15.29
CA LEU A 64 19.81 5.10 -13.85
C LEU A 64 18.61 5.90 -13.35
N LYS A 65 17.63 5.23 -12.74
CA LYS A 65 16.50 5.89 -12.08
C LYS A 65 16.59 5.69 -10.57
N GLY A 66 16.46 6.79 -9.81
CA GLY A 66 16.21 6.74 -8.38
C GLY A 66 14.72 6.55 -8.08
N THR A 67 14.41 5.99 -6.91
CA THR A 67 13.04 5.97 -6.37
C THR A 67 12.70 7.32 -5.72
N SER A 68 11.43 7.52 -5.35
CA SER A 68 10.97 8.71 -4.62
C SER A 68 11.67 8.93 -3.26
N LYS A 69 12.54 8.01 -2.79
CA LYS A 69 13.45 8.23 -1.66
C LYS A 69 14.28 9.52 -1.79
N SER A 70 14.51 9.99 -3.01
CA SER A 70 15.32 11.18 -3.33
C SER A 70 14.52 12.42 -3.74
N ALA A 71 13.18 12.39 -3.68
CA ALA A 71 12.35 13.49 -4.18
C ALA A 71 11.13 13.77 -3.29
N VAL A 72 10.71 15.05 -3.26
CA VAL A 72 9.50 15.50 -2.57
C VAL A 72 8.32 15.39 -3.52
N GLY A 73 7.29 14.63 -3.15
CA GLY A 73 6.05 14.45 -3.92
C GLY A 73 5.96 13.12 -4.69
N LEU A 74 4.75 12.73 -5.08
CA LEU A 74 4.47 11.47 -5.80
C LEU A 74 5.15 11.35 -7.18
N PHE A 75 5.69 12.44 -7.74
CA PHE A 75 5.90 12.58 -9.19
C PHE A 75 7.32 13.03 -9.63
N ALA A 76 8.28 13.17 -8.72
CA ALA A 76 9.67 13.44 -9.12
C ALA A 76 10.57 12.26 -8.76
N ARG A 77 11.41 11.83 -9.70
CA ARG A 77 12.49 10.85 -9.48
C ARG A 77 13.73 11.40 -10.16
N PRO A 78 14.91 11.40 -9.52
CA PRO A 78 16.13 11.74 -10.23
C PRO A 78 16.43 10.63 -11.24
N GLU A 79 16.78 11.06 -12.44
CA GLU A 79 17.04 10.18 -13.58
C GLU A 79 18.27 10.69 -14.30
N TRP A 80 19.17 9.77 -14.63
CA TRP A 80 20.39 10.02 -15.38
C TRP A 80 20.37 9.16 -16.63
N GLU A 81 20.46 9.79 -17.79
CA GLU A 81 20.47 9.12 -19.08
C GLU A 81 21.74 9.43 -19.86
N GLN A 82 22.29 8.42 -20.53
CA GLN A 82 23.38 8.59 -21.47
C GLN A 82 23.31 7.55 -22.58
N GLY A 83 23.71 7.94 -23.79
CA GLY A 83 23.88 7.02 -24.91
C GLY A 83 25.04 6.06 -24.66
N VAL A 84 24.90 4.81 -25.11
CA VAL A 84 25.94 3.77 -25.07
C VAL A 84 26.03 3.08 -26.42
N ASP A 85 27.21 2.57 -26.77
CA ASP A 85 27.47 1.95 -28.07
C ASP A 85 26.97 0.49 -28.14
N ASP A 86 26.98 -0.21 -27.02
CA ASP A 86 26.56 -1.60 -26.89
C ASP A 86 25.90 -1.89 -25.53
N MET A 87 25.78 -3.17 -25.15
CA MET A 87 25.17 -3.59 -23.88
C MET A 87 26.13 -3.51 -22.67
N THR A 88 27.30 -2.90 -22.83
CA THR A 88 28.27 -2.67 -21.77
C THR A 88 27.87 -1.45 -20.95
N LEU A 89 27.82 -1.61 -19.63
CA LEU A 89 27.52 -0.51 -18.73
C LEU A 89 28.65 0.51 -18.72
N VAL A 90 28.31 1.79 -18.89
CA VAL A 90 29.23 2.90 -18.67
C VAL A 90 29.16 3.30 -17.20
N ILE A 91 30.28 3.12 -16.50
CA ILE A 91 30.44 3.47 -15.09
C ILE A 91 31.37 4.67 -15.01
N ASP A 92 30.81 5.84 -14.75
CA ASP A 92 31.54 7.11 -14.62
C ASP A 92 30.98 7.98 -13.48
N ASP A 93 31.63 9.11 -13.23
CA ASP A 93 31.27 10.04 -12.14
C ASP A 93 30.04 10.92 -12.47
N LYS A 94 29.39 10.74 -13.63
CA LYS A 94 28.16 11.47 -13.99
C LYS A 94 26.93 10.85 -13.33
N THR A 95 27.06 9.65 -12.79
CA THR A 95 25.99 8.95 -12.07
C THR A 95 26.46 8.57 -10.67
N PRO A 96 25.56 8.44 -9.68
CA PRO A 96 25.93 8.00 -8.35
C PRO A 96 26.26 6.49 -8.25
N LEU A 97 26.40 5.75 -9.36
CA LEU A 97 26.61 4.29 -9.35
C LEU A 97 27.79 3.85 -8.46
N THR A 98 28.96 4.45 -8.67
CA THR A 98 30.18 4.10 -7.92
C THR A 98 30.04 4.45 -6.44
N MET A 99 29.37 5.56 -6.10
CA MET A 99 29.11 5.96 -4.71
C MET A 99 28.12 5.01 -4.02
N LEU A 100 27.10 4.54 -4.74
CA LEU A 100 26.05 3.67 -4.21
C LEU A 100 26.54 2.22 -3.99
N LEU A 101 27.41 1.73 -4.87
CA LEU A 101 27.83 0.33 -4.88
C LEU A 101 29.24 0.09 -4.35
N GLY A 102 30.12 1.11 -4.33
CA GLY A 102 31.53 0.93 -4.00
C GLY A 102 32.17 -0.14 -4.87
N ASP A 103 32.88 -1.09 -4.26
CA ASP A 103 33.55 -2.19 -4.97
C ASP A 103 32.58 -3.12 -5.71
N HIS A 104 31.32 -3.20 -5.26
CA HIS A 104 30.27 -4.04 -5.88
C HIS A 104 29.82 -3.54 -7.25
N VAL A 105 30.27 -2.37 -7.70
CA VAL A 105 29.96 -1.87 -9.05
C VAL A 105 30.48 -2.84 -10.13
N ARG A 106 31.53 -3.61 -9.82
CA ARG A 106 32.11 -4.64 -10.69
C ARG A 106 31.27 -5.91 -10.79
N ASP A 107 30.34 -6.09 -9.84
CA ASP A 107 29.46 -7.26 -9.77
C ASP A 107 28.14 -7.04 -10.54
N LEU A 108 27.95 -5.86 -11.17
CA LEU A 108 26.76 -5.55 -11.95
C LEU A 108 26.63 -6.52 -13.14
N ALA A 109 25.49 -7.20 -13.21
CA ALA A 109 25.17 -8.15 -14.27
C ALA A 109 23.73 -7.98 -14.75
N PRO A 110 23.39 -8.45 -15.97
CA PRO A 110 22.01 -8.50 -16.42
C PRO A 110 21.15 -9.30 -15.43
N ALA A 111 20.08 -8.69 -14.93
CA ALA A 111 19.16 -9.28 -13.98
C ALA A 111 17.92 -9.85 -14.67
N PHE A 112 17.27 -9.04 -15.52
CA PHE A 112 16.08 -9.43 -16.29
C PHE A 112 15.91 -8.51 -17.51
N ARG A 113 15.03 -8.91 -18.43
CA ARG A 113 14.65 -8.12 -19.59
C ARG A 113 13.17 -7.77 -19.55
N VAL A 114 12.83 -6.62 -20.09
CA VAL A 114 11.45 -6.21 -20.37
C VAL A 114 11.35 -6.02 -21.87
N VAL A 115 10.45 -6.76 -22.51
CA VAL A 115 10.22 -6.73 -23.96
C VAL A 115 8.75 -6.45 -24.18
N VAL A 116 8.43 -5.31 -24.77
CA VAL A 116 7.03 -4.88 -24.96
C VAL A 116 6.84 -4.27 -26.35
N GLU A 117 5.70 -4.55 -26.95
CA GLU A 117 5.11 -3.72 -28.00
C GLU A 117 4.37 -2.59 -27.31
N ARG A 118 4.78 -1.35 -27.57
CA ARG A 118 4.11 -0.14 -27.10
C ARG A 118 3.28 0.46 -28.22
N ARG A 119 2.01 0.74 -27.94
CA ARG A 119 1.12 1.53 -28.81
C ARG A 119 0.84 2.87 -28.14
N VAL A 120 1.11 3.98 -28.82
CA VAL A 120 1.00 5.33 -28.27
C VAL A 120 -0.08 6.14 -28.97
N TRP A 121 -0.98 6.73 -28.18
CA TRP A 121 -1.96 7.71 -28.62
C TRP A 121 -1.71 9.04 -27.92
N LYS A 122 -1.85 10.13 -28.66
CA LYS A 122 -1.88 11.49 -28.10
C LYS A 122 -3.32 11.93 -27.95
N LEU A 123 -3.81 12.00 -26.73
CA LEU A 123 -5.17 12.39 -26.39
C LEU A 123 -5.19 13.88 -26.04
N VAL A 124 -6.08 14.63 -26.70
CA VAL A 124 -6.19 16.08 -26.56
C VAL A 124 -7.64 16.46 -26.26
N ASP A 125 -7.84 17.30 -25.25
CA ASP A 125 -9.12 17.92 -24.94
C ASP A 125 -8.92 19.38 -24.53
N GLY A 126 -9.21 20.30 -25.45
CA GLY A 126 -8.84 21.70 -25.31
C GLY A 126 -7.32 21.87 -25.21
N ASP A 127 -6.86 22.46 -24.10
CA ASP A 127 -5.43 22.67 -23.79
C ASP A 127 -4.79 21.47 -23.06
N ASP A 128 -5.61 20.48 -22.65
CA ASP A 128 -5.12 19.30 -21.95
C ASP A 128 -4.57 18.26 -22.93
N VAL A 129 -3.35 17.76 -22.66
CA VAL A 129 -2.63 16.82 -23.51
C VAL A 129 -2.10 15.67 -22.66
N VAL A 130 -2.58 14.46 -22.94
CA VAL A 130 -2.15 13.22 -22.30
C VAL A 130 -1.63 12.26 -23.36
N GLU A 131 -0.45 11.71 -23.13
CA GLU A 131 0.03 10.54 -23.86
C GLU A 131 -0.53 9.29 -23.20
N CYS A 132 -1.25 8.46 -23.96
CA CYS A 132 -1.71 7.14 -23.53
C CYS A 132 -0.85 6.09 -24.22
N ALA A 133 -0.05 5.36 -23.44
CA ALA A 133 0.80 4.29 -23.95
C ALA A 133 0.28 2.94 -23.44
N LEU A 134 -0.13 2.05 -24.34
CA LEU A 134 -0.43 0.65 -24.04
C LEU A 134 0.83 -0.18 -24.24
N ASP A 135 1.29 -0.86 -23.19
CA ASP A 135 2.38 -1.82 -23.27
C ASP A 135 1.85 -3.25 -23.18
N LEU A 136 2.18 -4.06 -24.19
CA LEU A 136 1.89 -5.48 -24.25
C LEU A 136 3.20 -6.27 -24.43
N GLY A 137 3.46 -7.23 -23.54
CA GLY A 137 4.62 -8.10 -23.67
C GLY A 137 4.97 -8.79 -22.38
N ASP A 138 6.27 -8.89 -22.09
CA ASP A 138 6.75 -9.72 -21.00
C ASP A 138 7.97 -9.17 -20.29
N ILE A 139 8.03 -9.54 -19.01
CA ILE A 139 9.22 -9.49 -18.20
C ILE A 139 9.83 -10.89 -18.21
N VAL A 140 11.10 -11.01 -18.56
CA VAL A 140 11.82 -12.28 -18.70
C VAL A 140 13.05 -12.29 -17.79
N ALA A 141 13.05 -13.18 -16.82
CA ALA A 141 14.10 -13.34 -15.82
C ALA A 141 14.59 -14.79 -15.82
N THR A 142 15.68 -15.07 -16.56
CA THR A 142 16.22 -16.43 -16.78
C THR A 142 15.16 -17.43 -17.23
N ASP A 143 14.64 -18.26 -16.33
CA ASP A 143 13.65 -19.32 -16.54
C ASP A 143 12.21 -18.89 -16.23
N ARG A 144 12.02 -17.67 -15.72
CA ARG A 144 10.70 -17.12 -15.36
C ARG A 144 10.27 -16.02 -16.30
N ARG A 145 8.95 -15.94 -16.47
CA ARG A 145 8.28 -14.97 -17.33
C ARG A 145 7.05 -14.42 -16.60
N SER A 146 6.85 -13.11 -16.66
CA SER A 146 5.64 -12.45 -16.18
C SER A 146 5.02 -11.63 -17.31
N PRO A 147 3.75 -11.90 -17.70
CA PRO A 147 3.08 -11.13 -18.74
C PRO A 147 2.85 -9.70 -18.28
N LEU A 148 2.95 -8.75 -19.20
CA LEU A 148 2.77 -7.32 -18.98
C LEU A 148 1.70 -6.80 -19.94
N CYS A 149 0.63 -6.27 -19.36
CA CYS A 149 -0.44 -5.57 -20.06
C CYS A 149 -0.82 -4.36 -19.19
N GLU A 150 -0.37 -3.17 -19.58
CA GLU A 150 -0.61 -1.95 -18.81
C GLU A 150 -0.75 -0.72 -19.70
N LEU A 151 -1.58 0.22 -19.28
CA LEU A 151 -1.67 1.56 -19.84
C LEU A 151 -0.87 2.52 -18.96
N GLU A 152 -0.10 3.41 -19.58
CA GLU A 152 0.51 4.56 -18.94
C GLU A 152 -0.16 5.82 -19.51
N LEU A 153 -0.81 6.59 -18.64
CA LEU A 153 -1.33 7.91 -18.98
C LEU A 153 -0.35 8.94 -18.46
N GLU A 154 0.34 9.66 -19.33
CA GLU A 154 1.32 10.67 -18.97
C GLU A 154 0.83 12.07 -19.36
N LEU A 155 0.77 12.98 -18.39
CA LEU A 155 0.37 14.36 -18.62
C LEU A 155 1.51 15.13 -19.30
N LYS A 156 1.33 15.48 -20.57
CA LYS A 156 2.27 16.29 -21.36
C LYS A 156 1.97 17.80 -21.24
N GLY A 157 0.73 18.16 -20.94
CA GLY A 157 0.30 19.54 -20.72
C GLY A 157 -1.13 19.62 -20.20
N GLY A 158 -1.47 20.70 -19.50
CA GLY A 158 -2.81 20.94 -18.95
C GLY A 158 -3.04 20.40 -17.54
N SER A 159 -4.25 19.89 -17.27
CA SER A 159 -4.78 19.63 -15.94
C SER A 159 -4.68 18.16 -15.50
N LEU A 160 -4.42 17.94 -14.20
CA LEU A 160 -4.52 16.61 -13.60
C LEU A 160 -5.96 16.06 -13.66
N ALA A 161 -6.97 16.93 -13.69
CA ALA A 161 -8.37 16.55 -13.78
C ALA A 161 -8.63 15.70 -15.04
N TYR A 162 -8.03 16.08 -16.17
CA TYR A 162 -8.18 15.31 -17.40
C TYR A 162 -7.60 13.90 -17.29
N LEU A 163 -6.45 13.75 -16.63
CA LEU A 163 -5.80 12.46 -16.42
C LEU A 163 -6.70 11.48 -15.67
N PHE A 164 -7.32 11.92 -14.58
CA PHE A 164 -8.25 11.09 -13.79
C PHE A 164 -9.58 10.87 -14.50
N ARG A 165 -10.08 11.84 -15.28
CA ARG A 165 -11.25 11.66 -16.14
C ARG A 165 -11.02 10.60 -17.20
N LEU A 166 -9.88 10.61 -17.89
CA LEU A 166 -9.51 9.58 -18.85
C LEU A 166 -9.46 8.20 -18.21
N ALA A 167 -8.86 8.07 -17.01
CA ALA A 167 -8.84 6.79 -16.29
C ALA A 167 -10.26 6.25 -16.00
N ARG A 168 -11.23 7.12 -15.68
CA ARG A 168 -12.64 6.72 -15.50
C ARG A 168 -13.30 6.34 -16.81
N GLN A 169 -13.07 7.10 -17.88
CA GLN A 169 -13.61 6.79 -19.20
C GLN A 169 -13.07 5.45 -19.74
N LEU A 170 -11.80 5.14 -19.50
CA LEU A 170 -11.21 3.84 -19.82
C LEU A 170 -11.89 2.72 -19.01
N ASP A 171 -12.21 2.95 -17.74
CA ASP A 171 -12.94 1.98 -16.89
C ASP A 171 -14.35 1.65 -17.42
N GLU A 172 -15.01 2.58 -18.11
CA GLU A 172 -16.31 2.32 -18.77
C GLU A 172 -16.18 1.40 -19.99
N VAL A 173 -15.01 1.36 -20.63
CA VAL A 173 -14.74 0.48 -21.77
C VAL A 173 -14.29 -0.89 -21.29
N THR A 174 -13.34 -0.93 -20.36
CA THR A 174 -12.84 -2.16 -19.75
C THR A 174 -12.42 -1.91 -18.31
N PRO A 175 -12.63 -2.85 -17.36
CA PRO A 175 -12.16 -2.71 -16.00
C PRO A 175 -10.66 -2.34 -15.93
N VAL A 176 -10.36 -1.16 -15.39
CA VAL A 176 -8.98 -0.72 -15.17
C VAL A 176 -8.63 -0.71 -13.68
N ARG A 177 -7.37 -0.99 -13.37
CA ARG A 177 -6.87 -1.01 -12.00
C ARG A 177 -5.61 -0.20 -11.87
N LEU A 178 -5.49 0.62 -10.83
CA LEU A 178 -4.22 1.29 -10.54
C LEU A 178 -3.07 0.27 -10.38
N SER A 179 -2.03 0.45 -11.18
CA SER A 179 -0.75 -0.26 -11.05
C SER A 179 0.14 0.51 -10.08
N VAL A 180 0.70 -0.19 -9.11
CA VAL A 180 1.53 0.41 -8.03
C VAL A 180 2.98 -0.04 -8.07
N ASN A 181 3.32 -0.91 -9.02
CA ASN A 181 4.69 -1.33 -9.30
C ASN A 181 5.11 -0.75 -10.65
N SER A 182 6.32 -0.21 -10.68
CA SER A 182 7.03 0.04 -11.92
C SER A 182 7.46 -1.27 -12.59
N LYS A 183 7.76 -1.20 -13.90
CA LYS A 183 8.30 -2.34 -14.67
C LYS A 183 9.55 -2.95 -14.02
N SER A 184 10.43 -2.13 -13.43
CA SER A 184 11.61 -2.62 -12.71
C SER A 184 11.25 -3.40 -11.46
N GLU A 185 10.31 -2.90 -10.64
CA GLU A 185 9.82 -3.62 -9.46
C GLU A 185 9.16 -4.94 -9.81
N ARG A 186 8.36 -4.98 -10.88
CA ARG A 186 7.79 -6.23 -11.40
C ARG A 186 8.88 -7.19 -11.91
N GLY A 187 9.93 -6.65 -12.53
CA GLY A 187 11.14 -7.37 -12.91
C GLY A 187 11.83 -8.08 -11.76
N PHE A 188 12.07 -7.35 -10.68
CA PHE A 188 12.67 -7.95 -9.49
C PHE A 188 11.74 -8.94 -8.78
N LEU A 189 10.42 -8.74 -8.80
CA LEU A 189 9.48 -9.75 -8.31
C LEU A 189 9.49 -11.01 -9.18
N CYS A 190 9.73 -10.89 -10.49
CA CYS A 190 9.90 -12.03 -11.40
C CYS A 190 11.16 -12.86 -11.07
N LEU A 191 12.16 -12.26 -10.41
CA LEU A 191 13.33 -12.95 -9.86
C LEU A 191 13.06 -13.66 -8.53
N GLU A 192 11.89 -13.52 -7.92
CA GLU A 192 11.54 -14.09 -6.61
C GLU A 192 10.44 -15.14 -6.74
N ALA A 193 10.34 -16.05 -5.76
CA ALA A 193 9.16 -16.90 -5.65
C ALA A 193 7.94 -16.00 -5.43
N GLN A 194 6.81 -16.34 -6.04
CA GLN A 194 5.59 -15.54 -5.88
C GLN A 194 5.20 -15.51 -4.38
N PRO A 195 5.06 -14.31 -3.79
CA PRO A 195 4.75 -14.21 -2.37
C PRO A 195 3.26 -14.49 -2.11
N ASP A 196 2.94 -15.14 -0.99
CA ASP A 196 1.55 -15.36 -0.56
C ASP A 196 0.88 -14.07 -0.03
N SER A 197 1.68 -13.04 0.27
CA SER A 197 1.22 -11.73 0.71
C SER A 197 2.33 -10.67 0.67
N PHE A 198 1.95 -9.40 0.58
CA PHE A 198 2.85 -8.26 0.70
C PHE A 198 2.68 -7.56 2.05
N LYS A 199 3.70 -7.63 2.90
CA LYS A 199 3.70 -6.98 4.21
C LYS A 199 3.87 -5.47 4.12
N THR A 200 3.61 -4.79 5.23
CA THR A 200 3.88 -3.36 5.36
C THR A 200 5.37 -3.06 5.17
N ALA A 201 5.69 -2.24 4.17
CA ALA A 201 7.00 -1.62 4.04
C ALA A 201 7.11 -0.36 4.93
N PRO A 202 8.31 -0.01 5.41
CA PRO A 202 8.55 1.27 6.07
C PRO A 202 8.08 2.44 5.20
N VAL A 203 7.49 3.47 5.83
CA VAL A 203 7.20 4.72 5.14
C VAL A 203 8.43 5.60 5.24
N GLU A 204 9.02 5.93 4.10
CA GLU A 204 10.21 6.75 4.00
C GLU A 204 9.83 8.22 4.17
N LEU A 205 9.86 8.70 5.42
CA LEU A 205 9.67 10.11 5.74
C LEU A 205 11.00 10.73 6.17
N VAL A 206 11.28 11.95 5.72
CA VAL A 206 12.44 12.72 6.15
C VAL A 206 12.02 13.96 6.94
N PRO A 207 12.83 14.43 7.92
CA PRO A 207 12.44 15.55 8.80
C PRO A 207 12.12 16.87 8.09
N SER A 208 12.65 17.08 6.89
CA SER A 208 12.41 18.28 6.06
C SER A 208 11.05 18.30 5.36
N MET A 209 10.32 17.18 5.33
CA MET A 209 8.98 17.13 4.72
C MET A 209 8.00 18.01 5.48
N THR A 210 7.00 18.53 4.76
CA THR A 210 5.81 19.12 5.34
C THR A 210 4.83 18.02 5.78
N ALA A 211 3.84 18.37 6.61
CA ALA A 211 2.78 17.45 7.01
C ALA A 211 1.96 16.97 5.80
N GLN A 212 1.75 17.83 4.81
CA GLN A 212 1.12 17.47 3.54
C GLN A 212 1.91 16.38 2.81
N SER A 213 3.19 16.61 2.50
CA SER A 213 4.00 15.64 1.76
C SER A 213 4.17 14.32 2.53
N ALA A 214 4.25 14.37 3.86
CA ALA A 214 4.23 13.17 4.69
C ALA A 214 2.91 12.40 4.57
N PHE A 215 1.76 13.09 4.53
CA PHE A 215 0.46 12.46 4.39
C PHE A 215 0.28 11.80 3.02
N GLU A 216 0.62 12.50 1.94
CA GLU A 216 0.63 11.98 0.56
C GLU A 216 1.51 10.72 0.45
N THR A 217 2.71 10.73 1.05
CA THR A 217 3.62 9.59 1.07
C THR A 217 3.04 8.39 1.82
N ILE A 218 2.37 8.63 2.95
CA ILE A 218 1.70 7.57 3.72
C ILE A 218 0.51 6.99 2.95
N ILE A 219 -0.28 7.82 2.28
CA ILE A 219 -1.41 7.37 1.43
C ILE A 219 -0.88 6.45 0.34
N ALA A 220 0.15 6.87 -0.40
CA ALA A 220 0.77 6.08 -1.46
C ALA A 220 1.30 4.74 -0.94
N ALA A 221 1.99 4.73 0.21
CA ALA A 221 2.50 3.50 0.82
C ALA A 221 1.37 2.53 1.25
N CYS A 222 0.26 3.04 1.78
CA CYS A 222 -0.88 2.21 2.17
C CYS A 222 -1.62 1.66 0.94
N LEU A 223 -1.85 2.49 -0.08
CA LEU A 223 -2.48 2.06 -1.33
C LEU A 223 -1.63 1.03 -2.06
N LYS A 224 -0.30 1.21 -2.11
CA LYS A 224 0.61 0.21 -2.68
C LYS A 224 0.46 -1.13 -1.99
N GLN A 225 0.53 -1.18 -0.66
CA GLN A 225 0.33 -2.42 0.09
C GLN A 225 -1.04 -3.05 -0.22
N TYR A 226 -2.11 -2.24 -0.27
CA TYR A 226 -3.45 -2.73 -0.56
C TYR A 226 -3.54 -3.33 -1.97
N ARG A 227 -3.14 -2.58 -3.01
CA ARG A 227 -3.23 -3.01 -4.41
C ARG A 227 -2.43 -4.28 -4.68
N LEU A 228 -1.23 -4.41 -4.10
CA LEU A 228 -0.43 -5.63 -4.25
C LEU A 228 -1.12 -6.87 -3.66
N ASN A 229 -1.77 -6.72 -2.51
CA ASN A 229 -2.51 -7.84 -1.90
C ASN A 229 -3.89 -8.05 -2.53
N GLU A 230 -4.53 -7.02 -3.07
CA GLU A 230 -5.76 -7.16 -3.85
C GLU A 230 -5.50 -7.99 -5.10
N THR A 231 -4.40 -7.74 -5.84
CA THR A 231 -4.01 -8.58 -6.98
C THR A 231 -3.82 -10.04 -6.56
N LEU A 232 -3.03 -10.31 -5.51
CA LEU A 232 -2.87 -11.68 -5.00
C LEU A 232 -4.19 -12.31 -4.55
N LEU A 233 -5.09 -11.53 -3.95
CA LEU A 233 -6.36 -12.03 -3.45
C LEU A 233 -7.29 -12.42 -4.60
N LEU A 234 -7.34 -11.63 -5.68
CA LEU A 234 -8.05 -11.95 -6.91
C LEU A 234 -7.49 -13.23 -7.56
N ASP A 235 -6.17 -13.38 -7.59
CA ASP A 235 -5.52 -14.51 -8.27
C ASP A 235 -5.58 -15.83 -7.46
N THR A 236 -5.52 -15.75 -6.13
CA THR A 236 -5.22 -16.93 -5.28
C THR A 236 -6.21 -17.19 -4.16
N ARG A 237 -7.11 -16.25 -3.84
CA ARG A 237 -7.96 -16.30 -2.62
C ARG A 237 -7.14 -16.53 -1.32
N SER A 238 -5.88 -16.05 -1.28
CA SER A 238 -4.97 -16.25 -0.15
C SER A 238 -5.46 -15.57 1.15
N PRO A 239 -5.57 -16.31 2.28
CA PRO A 239 -5.86 -15.73 3.60
C PRO A 239 -4.79 -14.74 4.07
N LEU A 240 -3.53 -14.96 3.69
CA LEU A 240 -2.44 -14.06 4.04
C LEU A 240 -2.54 -12.74 3.27
N ALA A 241 -2.91 -12.80 1.99
CA ALA A 241 -3.17 -11.61 1.18
C ALA A 241 -4.39 -10.83 1.73
N LEU A 242 -5.50 -11.51 2.03
CA LEU A 242 -6.67 -10.89 2.67
C LEU A 242 -6.28 -10.18 3.98
N HIS A 243 -5.49 -10.84 4.83
CA HIS A 243 -5.00 -10.24 6.07
C HIS A 243 -4.19 -8.97 5.82
N GLN A 244 -3.25 -8.99 4.87
CA GLN A 244 -2.41 -7.82 4.58
C GLN A 244 -3.18 -6.70 3.87
N ALA A 245 -4.15 -7.00 3.01
CA ALA A 245 -5.07 -6.01 2.44
C ALA A 245 -5.87 -5.30 3.56
N ARG A 246 -6.38 -6.06 4.55
CA ARG A 246 -7.03 -5.47 5.73
C ARG A 246 -6.10 -4.59 6.55
N VAL A 247 -4.83 -4.99 6.71
CA VAL A 247 -3.82 -4.18 7.42
C VAL A 247 -3.63 -2.86 6.67
N ALA A 248 -3.47 -2.89 5.35
CA ALA A 248 -3.31 -1.70 4.51
C ALA A 248 -4.50 -0.73 4.63
N LEU A 249 -5.73 -1.23 4.53
CA LEU A 249 -6.94 -0.38 4.71
C LEU A 249 -7.02 0.21 6.12
N ARG A 250 -6.65 -0.56 7.15
CA ARG A 250 -6.65 -0.03 8.53
C ARG A 250 -5.62 1.07 8.72
N ARG A 251 -4.43 0.90 8.14
CA ARG A 251 -3.37 1.92 8.10
C ARG A 251 -3.86 3.17 7.38
N LEU A 252 -4.45 3.04 6.19
CA LEU A 252 -4.99 4.16 5.43
C LEU A 252 -6.06 4.93 6.22
N ARG A 253 -7.04 4.23 6.81
CA ARG A 253 -8.06 4.87 7.67
C ARG A 253 -7.48 5.54 8.92
N ALA A 254 -6.43 4.97 9.50
CA ALA A 254 -5.70 5.59 10.59
C ALA A 254 -4.98 6.86 10.13
N ALA A 255 -4.38 6.87 8.94
CA ALA A 255 -3.77 8.06 8.34
C ALA A 255 -4.80 9.19 8.18
N PHE A 256 -5.97 8.93 7.59
CA PHE A 256 -7.05 9.92 7.54
C PHE A 256 -7.40 10.46 8.94
N THR A 257 -7.42 9.61 9.98
CA THR A 257 -7.71 10.06 11.35
C THR A 257 -6.59 10.91 11.96
N ILE A 258 -5.33 10.55 11.73
CA ILE A 258 -4.15 11.24 12.25
C ILE A 258 -4.01 12.63 11.59
N PHE A 259 -4.22 12.68 10.28
CA PHE A 259 -4.05 13.86 9.44
C PHE A 259 -5.32 14.69 9.26
N LYS A 260 -6.40 14.40 10.02
CA LYS A 260 -7.64 15.19 9.96
C LYS A 260 -7.46 16.71 10.06
N PRO A 261 -6.48 17.27 10.80
CA PRO A 261 -6.25 18.72 10.80
C PRO A 261 -5.78 19.32 9.47
N LEU A 262 -5.45 18.51 8.46
CA LEU A 262 -4.99 18.97 7.15
C LEU A 262 -6.14 19.22 6.16
N TYR A 263 -7.34 18.73 6.44
CA TYR A 263 -8.44 18.74 5.48
C TYR A 263 -9.83 18.83 6.16
N THR A 264 -10.73 19.58 5.55
CA THR A 264 -12.09 19.86 6.04
C THR A 264 -13.18 19.51 5.01
N ASP A 265 -12.80 19.06 3.82
CA ASP A 265 -13.70 18.80 2.70
C ASP A 265 -14.57 17.54 2.89
N GLU A 266 -15.73 17.55 2.23
CA GLU A 266 -16.70 16.45 2.26
C GLU A 266 -16.20 15.20 1.50
N GLN A 267 -15.41 15.39 0.44
CA GLN A 267 -14.88 14.28 -0.37
C GLN A 267 -14.02 13.34 0.48
N ALA A 268 -13.22 13.88 1.39
CA ALA A 268 -12.46 13.08 2.35
C ALA A 268 -13.36 12.21 3.24
N GLU A 269 -14.54 12.69 3.63
CA GLU A 269 -15.47 11.91 4.46
C GLU A 269 -16.17 10.81 3.64
N THR A 270 -16.54 11.08 2.38
CA THR A 270 -17.02 10.05 1.44
C THR A 270 -16.00 8.92 1.30
N ILE A 271 -14.74 9.25 1.01
CA ILE A 271 -13.64 8.28 0.93
C ILE A 271 -13.50 7.49 2.24
N ARG A 272 -13.58 8.16 3.40
CA ARG A 272 -13.49 7.49 4.71
C ARG A 272 -14.63 6.50 4.95
N GLN A 273 -15.84 6.80 4.47
CA GLN A 273 -17.00 5.91 4.55
C GLN A 273 -16.83 4.70 3.63
N ASP A 274 -16.39 4.89 2.40
CA ASP A 274 -16.14 3.78 1.46
C ASP A 274 -14.99 2.87 1.93
N LEU A 275 -13.90 3.45 2.45
CA LEU A 275 -12.83 2.69 3.09
C LEU A 275 -13.32 1.92 4.32
N LYS A 276 -14.29 2.46 5.07
CA LYS A 276 -14.89 1.76 6.21
C LYS A 276 -15.74 0.59 5.75
N TRP A 277 -16.56 0.78 4.71
CA TRP A 277 -17.36 -0.29 4.09
C TRP A 277 -16.46 -1.42 3.59
N LEU A 278 -15.45 -1.11 2.78
CA LEU A 278 -14.54 -2.11 2.24
C LEU A 278 -13.77 -2.85 3.36
N ALA A 279 -13.32 -2.13 4.39
CA ALA A 279 -12.66 -2.75 5.54
C ALA A 279 -13.58 -3.66 6.36
N ALA A 280 -14.89 -3.41 6.37
CA ALA A 280 -15.89 -4.25 7.00
C ALA A 280 -16.18 -5.50 6.16
N LEU A 281 -16.28 -5.37 4.83
CA LEU A 281 -16.44 -6.50 3.92
C LEU A 281 -15.27 -7.48 4.00
N LEU A 282 -14.03 -6.99 3.91
CA LEU A 282 -12.84 -7.83 4.13
C LEU A 282 -12.79 -8.37 5.57
N GLY A 283 -13.46 -7.66 6.49
CA GLY A 283 -13.77 -8.08 7.85
C GLY A 283 -14.25 -9.51 7.95
N GLU A 284 -15.38 -9.75 7.31
CA GLU A 284 -16.13 -11.00 7.36
C GLU A 284 -15.28 -12.21 6.99
N GLY A 285 -14.63 -12.19 5.82
CA GLY A 285 -13.82 -13.32 5.34
C GLY A 285 -12.65 -13.65 6.27
N ARG A 286 -12.01 -12.64 6.87
CA ARG A 286 -10.87 -12.88 7.77
C ARG A 286 -11.31 -13.33 9.16
N ASP A 287 -12.48 -12.92 9.63
CA ASP A 287 -13.01 -13.43 10.89
C ASP A 287 -13.33 -14.94 10.74
N LEU A 288 -13.82 -15.35 9.56
CA LEU A 288 -14.00 -16.77 9.19
C LEU A 288 -12.68 -17.53 9.02
N ASP A 289 -11.65 -16.95 8.40
CA ASP A 289 -10.31 -17.58 8.34
C ASP A 289 -9.76 -17.91 9.73
N VAL A 290 -9.99 -17.02 10.71
CA VAL A 290 -9.55 -17.23 12.09
C VAL A 290 -10.35 -18.35 12.75
N LEU A 291 -11.66 -18.41 12.53
CA LEU A 291 -12.50 -19.48 13.07
C LEU A 291 -12.14 -20.84 12.47
N VAL A 292 -12.06 -20.95 11.14
CA VAL A 292 -11.69 -22.22 10.47
C VAL A 292 -10.36 -22.75 11.00
N LYS A 293 -9.37 -21.87 11.21
CA LYS A 293 -8.06 -22.26 11.76
C LYS A 293 -8.11 -22.70 13.22
N ARG A 294 -9.04 -22.17 14.02
CA ARG A 294 -9.21 -22.50 15.46
C ARG A 294 -10.17 -23.67 15.69
N ASN A 295 -10.92 -24.08 14.67
CA ASN A 295 -11.89 -25.14 14.80
C ASN A 295 -11.21 -26.51 14.89
N GLU A 296 -11.44 -27.22 16.00
CA GLU A 296 -10.98 -28.59 16.21
C GLU A 296 -12.12 -29.61 16.01
N ALA A 297 -13.37 -29.15 15.89
CA ALA A 297 -14.55 -29.99 15.74
C ALA A 297 -14.84 -30.29 14.27
N GLU A 298 -14.70 -31.55 13.86
CA GLU A 298 -14.95 -32.01 12.49
C GLU A 298 -16.38 -31.71 12.03
N ALA A 299 -17.37 -31.84 12.92
CA ALA A 299 -18.78 -31.55 12.64
C ALA A 299 -19.07 -30.09 12.23
N LEU A 300 -18.23 -29.13 12.63
CA LEU A 300 -18.35 -27.72 12.27
C LEU A 300 -17.54 -27.32 11.03
N HIS A 301 -16.64 -28.19 10.59
CA HIS A 301 -15.65 -27.87 9.57
C HIS A 301 -16.31 -27.50 8.24
N GLU A 302 -17.23 -28.34 7.74
CA GLU A 302 -17.90 -28.11 6.45
C GLU A 302 -18.72 -26.82 6.44
N ARG A 303 -19.45 -26.53 7.53
CA ARG A 303 -20.29 -25.33 7.63
C ARG A 303 -19.45 -24.05 7.70
N LEU A 304 -18.36 -24.07 8.46
CA LEU A 304 -17.43 -22.93 8.54
C LEU A 304 -16.71 -22.71 7.21
N GLN A 305 -16.34 -23.78 6.51
CA GLN A 305 -15.71 -23.71 5.20
C GLN A 305 -16.67 -23.15 4.15
N SER A 306 -17.93 -23.60 4.11
CA SER A 306 -18.96 -23.06 3.21
C SER A 306 -19.19 -21.57 3.46
N ALA A 307 -19.38 -21.17 4.72
CA ALA A 307 -19.56 -19.76 5.07
C ALA A 307 -18.34 -18.90 4.68
N ARG A 308 -17.13 -19.45 4.85
CA ARG A 308 -15.88 -18.82 4.41
C ARG A 308 -15.87 -18.65 2.89
N ASP A 309 -16.19 -19.69 2.14
CA ASP A 309 -16.14 -19.63 0.68
C ASP A 309 -17.15 -18.63 0.12
N GLU A 310 -18.38 -18.58 0.65
CA GLU A 310 -19.38 -17.56 0.32
C GLU A 310 -18.91 -16.14 0.66
N ALA A 311 -18.23 -15.95 1.79
CA ALA A 311 -17.67 -14.64 2.16
C ALA A 311 -16.56 -14.21 1.19
N TYR A 312 -15.71 -15.15 0.78
CA TYR A 312 -14.70 -14.88 -0.24
C TYR A 312 -15.32 -14.57 -1.59
N ASP A 313 -16.38 -15.27 -2.01
CA ASP A 313 -17.08 -14.96 -3.27
C ASP A 313 -17.63 -13.53 -3.27
N ARG A 314 -18.23 -13.08 -2.15
CA ARG A 314 -18.66 -11.67 -1.98
C ARG A 314 -17.48 -10.69 -2.02
N ILE A 315 -16.36 -11.04 -1.38
CA ILE A 315 -15.16 -10.21 -1.39
C ILE A 315 -14.63 -10.07 -2.83
N ILE A 316 -14.44 -11.19 -3.54
CA ILE A 316 -13.92 -11.19 -4.92
C ILE A 316 -14.84 -10.39 -5.83
N ALA A 317 -16.15 -10.64 -5.80
CA ALA A 317 -17.12 -9.88 -6.61
C ALA A 317 -17.07 -8.37 -6.32
N ALA A 318 -16.87 -7.96 -5.06
CA ALA A 318 -16.75 -6.55 -4.72
C ALA A 318 -15.42 -5.93 -5.19
N LEU A 319 -14.30 -6.65 -5.08
CA LEU A 319 -12.99 -6.22 -5.57
C LEU A 319 -12.98 -6.12 -7.10
N GLU A 320 -13.67 -7.03 -7.78
CA GLU A 320 -13.93 -7.00 -9.22
C GLU A 320 -14.83 -5.83 -9.60
N GLY A 321 -15.75 -5.43 -8.73
CA GLY A 321 -16.71 -4.36 -8.96
C GLY A 321 -16.10 -2.96 -9.12
N LYS A 322 -16.77 -2.15 -9.93
CA LYS A 322 -16.41 -0.75 -10.23
C LYS A 322 -16.21 0.10 -8.97
N ARG A 323 -17.02 -0.12 -7.93
CA ARG A 323 -16.95 0.65 -6.68
C ARG A 323 -15.56 0.58 -6.03
N VAL A 324 -14.93 -0.61 -5.97
CA VAL A 324 -13.59 -0.74 -5.38
C VAL A 324 -12.53 -0.17 -6.30
N ARG A 325 -12.62 -0.41 -7.62
CA ARG A 325 -11.69 0.16 -8.60
C ARG A 325 -11.67 1.69 -8.54
N MET A 326 -12.85 2.30 -8.53
CA MET A 326 -13.01 3.75 -8.45
C MET A 326 -12.59 4.31 -7.10
N LEU A 327 -12.88 3.63 -5.99
CA LEU A 327 -12.40 4.07 -4.67
C LEU A 327 -10.88 4.25 -4.63
N MET A 328 -10.12 3.35 -5.28
CA MET A 328 -8.66 3.48 -5.33
C MET A 328 -8.24 4.70 -6.14
N LEU A 329 -8.93 4.97 -7.25
CA LEU A 329 -8.72 6.16 -8.08
C LEU A 329 -9.09 7.45 -7.33
N ASP A 330 -10.22 7.46 -6.64
CA ASP A 330 -10.72 8.59 -5.83
C ASP A 330 -9.74 8.97 -4.73
N VAL A 331 -9.13 7.98 -4.06
CA VAL A 331 -8.10 8.24 -3.03
C VAL A 331 -6.87 8.89 -3.65
N VAL A 332 -6.41 8.42 -4.81
CA VAL A 332 -5.21 8.98 -5.48
C VAL A 332 -5.49 10.39 -6.01
N GLU A 333 -6.64 10.59 -6.67
CA GLU A 333 -7.06 11.90 -7.18
C GLU A 333 -7.21 12.91 -6.04
N TRP A 334 -7.92 12.54 -4.98
CA TRP A 334 -8.10 13.41 -3.83
C TRP A 334 -6.77 13.78 -3.17
N ALA A 335 -5.84 12.83 -3.05
CA ALA A 335 -4.52 13.11 -2.51
C ALA A 335 -3.69 14.04 -3.41
N ALA A 336 -3.82 13.91 -4.74
CA ALA A 336 -3.02 14.66 -5.71
C ALA A 336 -3.58 16.07 -6.03
N MET A 337 -4.90 16.23 -6.03
CA MET A 337 -5.55 17.47 -6.50
C MET A 337 -6.86 17.81 -5.76
N GLY A 338 -7.13 17.20 -4.61
CA GLY A 338 -8.33 17.49 -3.82
C GLY A 338 -8.38 18.93 -3.31
N ALA A 339 -9.59 19.47 -3.12
CA ALA A 339 -9.82 20.86 -2.69
C ALA A 339 -9.10 21.24 -1.38
N TRP A 340 -8.77 20.26 -0.53
CA TRP A 340 -8.00 20.46 0.70
C TRP A 340 -6.60 21.03 0.47
N LEU A 341 -6.03 20.85 -0.72
CA LEU A 341 -4.70 21.40 -1.07
C LEU A 341 -4.71 22.92 -1.22
N SER A 342 -5.85 23.49 -1.63
CA SER A 342 -6.07 24.93 -1.81
C SER A 342 -6.80 25.61 -0.65
N ASP A 343 -7.22 24.86 0.38
CA ASP A 343 -7.93 25.42 1.53
C ASP A 343 -7.01 26.29 2.39
N GLU A 344 -7.27 27.58 2.50
CA GLU A 344 -6.43 28.51 3.30
C GLU A 344 -6.54 28.25 4.81
N ASP A 345 -7.67 27.74 5.32
CA ASP A 345 -7.87 27.51 6.76
C ASP A 345 -6.94 26.42 7.31
N THR A 346 -6.61 25.44 6.46
CA THR A 346 -5.74 24.32 6.82
C THR A 346 -4.29 24.49 6.35
N ARG A 347 -3.97 25.58 5.62
CA ARG A 347 -2.65 25.83 5.02
C ARG A 347 -1.50 25.80 6.03
N SER A 348 -1.70 26.42 7.19
CA SER A 348 -0.70 26.43 8.28
C SER A 348 -0.38 25.01 8.78
N ASN A 349 -1.39 24.13 8.88
CA ASN A 349 -1.16 22.75 9.27
C ASN A 349 -0.48 21.95 8.14
N ARG A 350 -0.88 22.14 6.88
CA ARG A 350 -0.30 21.47 5.71
C ARG A 350 1.19 21.76 5.58
N ASN A 351 1.57 23.02 5.72
CA ASN A 351 2.96 23.50 5.56
C ASN A 351 3.83 23.31 6.80
N ARG A 352 3.25 22.86 7.93
CA ARG A 352 4.02 22.57 9.15
C ARG A 352 5.04 21.45 8.87
N LEU A 353 6.26 21.60 9.39
CA LEU A 353 7.26 20.51 9.32
C LEU A 353 6.70 19.23 9.95
N ALA A 354 6.90 18.10 9.27
CA ALA A 354 6.34 16.81 9.63
C ALA A 354 6.67 16.38 11.08
N PRO A 355 7.91 16.54 11.61
CA PRO A 355 8.20 16.21 13.01
C PRO A 355 7.35 17.03 14.00
N LEU A 356 7.20 18.34 13.75
CA LEU A 356 6.41 19.25 14.59
C LEU A 356 4.91 18.96 14.49
N PHE A 357 4.44 18.47 13.35
CA PHE A 357 3.08 17.98 13.20
C PHE A 357 2.90 16.68 13.99
N ALA A 358 3.77 15.70 13.79
CA ALA A 358 3.70 14.33 14.34
C ALA A 358 3.65 14.28 15.87
N ALA A 359 4.35 15.19 16.56
CA ALA A 359 4.35 15.24 18.03
C ALA A 359 2.94 15.39 18.63
N LYS A 360 2.03 16.14 17.97
CA LYS A 360 0.66 16.40 18.45
C LYS A 360 -0.23 15.15 18.45
N PRO A 361 -0.44 14.41 17.34
CA PRO A 361 -1.20 13.17 17.36
C PRO A 361 -0.55 12.09 18.24
N LEU A 362 0.79 11.93 18.23
CA LEU A 362 1.49 10.98 19.10
C LEU A 362 1.18 11.25 20.60
N ARG A 363 1.29 12.52 21.02
CA ARG A 363 0.95 12.94 22.39
C ARG A 363 -0.53 12.72 22.72
N LYS A 364 -1.43 13.04 21.79
CA LYS A 364 -2.89 12.86 21.94
C LYS A 364 -3.25 11.39 22.14
N PHE A 365 -2.80 10.50 21.26
CA PHE A 365 -3.14 9.07 21.37
C PHE A 365 -2.44 8.42 22.57
N ARG A 366 -1.19 8.77 22.87
CA ARG A 366 -0.53 8.29 24.11
C ARG A 366 -1.32 8.68 25.35
N LYS A 367 -1.76 9.94 25.45
CA LYS A 367 -2.59 10.40 26.58
C LYS A 367 -3.88 9.57 26.71
N LYS A 368 -4.56 9.29 25.59
CA LYS A 368 -5.77 8.47 25.58
C LYS A 368 -5.52 7.04 26.03
N VAL A 369 -4.50 6.37 25.51
CA VAL A 369 -4.17 4.99 25.89
C VAL A 369 -3.75 4.92 27.36
N LYS A 370 -2.96 5.88 27.86
CA LYS A 370 -2.60 5.95 29.27
C LYS A 370 -3.85 6.10 30.15
N LYS A 371 -4.64 7.16 29.94
CA LYS A 371 -5.80 7.48 30.77
C LYS A 371 -6.89 6.41 30.71
N ASN A 372 -7.27 6.00 29.50
CA ASN A 372 -8.41 5.10 29.32
C ASN A 372 -8.05 3.63 29.61
N GLY A 373 -6.76 3.29 29.69
CA GLY A 373 -6.28 1.97 30.08
C GLY A 373 -5.90 1.87 31.55
N GLU A 374 -6.19 2.87 32.38
CA GLU A 374 -6.10 2.70 33.83
C GLU A 374 -7.12 1.64 34.27
N ASP A 375 -6.71 0.73 35.18
CA ASP A 375 -7.54 -0.35 35.70
C ASP A 375 -8.24 -1.21 34.61
N LEU A 376 -7.51 -1.61 33.55
CA LEU A 376 -8.03 -2.42 32.42
C LEU A 376 -8.84 -3.66 32.84
N ASP A 377 -8.50 -4.26 33.98
CA ASP A 377 -9.17 -5.42 34.55
C ASP A 377 -10.59 -5.09 35.07
N LYS A 378 -10.85 -3.85 35.47
CA LYS A 378 -12.14 -3.37 35.97
C LYS A 378 -13.04 -2.76 34.90
N LEU A 379 -12.48 -2.41 33.74
CA LEU A 379 -13.25 -1.80 32.66
C LEU A 379 -14.29 -2.78 32.07
N ASP A 380 -15.33 -2.25 31.42
CA ASP A 380 -16.22 -3.05 30.59
C ASP A 380 -15.55 -3.41 29.24
N GLU A 381 -16.19 -4.28 28.48
CA GLU A 381 -15.66 -4.75 27.19
C GLU A 381 -15.61 -3.64 26.14
N THR A 382 -16.62 -2.77 26.12
CA THR A 382 -16.72 -1.61 25.23
C THR A 382 -15.56 -0.65 25.43
N THR A 383 -15.25 -0.31 26.68
CA THR A 383 -14.17 0.62 27.02
C THR A 383 -12.81 -0.01 26.71
N ARG A 384 -12.57 -1.29 27.03
CA ARG A 384 -11.35 -2.01 26.62
C ARG A 384 -11.19 -2.02 25.09
N HIS A 385 -12.27 -2.20 24.36
CA HIS A 385 -12.26 -2.16 22.90
C HIS A 385 -11.87 -0.77 22.35
N GLU A 386 -12.32 0.31 22.98
CA GLU A 386 -11.88 1.67 22.64
C GLU A 386 -10.41 1.91 22.96
N VAL A 387 -9.90 1.43 24.10
CA VAL A 387 -8.46 1.46 24.40
C VAL A 387 -7.66 0.74 23.32
N ARG A 388 -8.13 -0.43 22.87
CA ARG A 388 -7.51 -1.20 21.78
C ARG A 388 -7.47 -0.41 20.48
N LYS A 389 -8.57 0.27 20.13
CA LYS A 389 -8.62 1.14 18.92
C LYS A 389 -7.61 2.28 19.02
N ASP A 390 -7.51 2.94 20.17
CA ASP A 390 -6.57 4.04 20.36
C ASP A 390 -5.11 3.58 20.41
N ALA A 391 -4.83 2.41 21.00
CA ALA A 391 -3.52 1.77 20.96
C ALA A 391 -3.10 1.45 19.51
N LYS A 392 -4.04 0.95 18.67
CA LYS A 392 -3.79 0.74 17.24
C LYS A 392 -3.47 2.03 16.49
N LYS A 393 -4.24 3.10 16.72
CA LYS A 393 -3.96 4.41 16.11
C LYS A 393 -2.58 4.94 16.52
N LEU A 394 -2.21 4.80 17.79
CA LEU A 394 -0.90 5.22 18.28
C LEU A 394 0.25 4.41 17.66
N ARG A 395 0.09 3.10 17.51
CA ARG A 395 1.07 2.26 16.82
C ARG A 395 1.23 2.68 15.37
N TYR A 396 0.14 2.85 14.63
CA TYR A 396 0.22 3.31 13.24
C TYR A 396 0.86 4.69 13.12
N ALA A 397 0.53 5.64 14.00
CA ALA A 397 1.21 6.93 14.04
C ALA A 397 2.72 6.76 14.33
N SER A 398 3.09 5.87 15.25
CA SER A 398 4.50 5.63 15.60
C SER A 398 5.27 4.96 14.47
N GLU A 399 4.65 4.04 13.74
CA GLU A 399 5.23 3.39 12.56
C GLU A 399 5.36 4.37 11.39
N PHE A 400 4.33 5.18 11.11
CA PHE A 400 4.37 6.19 10.04
C PHE A 400 5.47 7.22 10.27
N PHE A 401 5.60 7.73 11.49
CA PHE A 401 6.53 8.81 11.81
C PHE A 401 7.93 8.35 12.19
N ALA A 402 8.25 7.05 12.05
CA ALA A 402 9.54 6.50 12.46
C ALA A 402 10.73 7.24 11.81
N GLY A 403 10.65 7.53 10.51
CA GLY A 403 11.72 8.21 9.75
C GLY A 403 11.93 9.69 10.13
N LEU A 404 10.98 10.32 10.84
CA LEU A 404 11.06 11.71 11.25
C LEU A 404 11.97 11.95 12.48
N PHE A 405 12.39 10.87 13.16
CA PHE A 405 13.19 10.91 14.38
C PHE A 405 14.46 10.05 14.23
N PRO A 406 15.43 10.48 13.39
CA PRO A 406 16.54 9.66 12.93
C PRO A 406 17.68 9.51 13.95
N ASP A 407 17.69 10.26 15.06
CA ASP A 407 18.79 10.21 16.01
C ASP A 407 18.89 8.81 16.65
N LYS A 408 20.11 8.36 16.93
CA LYS A 408 20.37 7.02 17.49
C LYS A 408 19.55 6.76 18.76
N ARG A 409 19.41 7.78 19.61
CA ARG A 409 18.62 7.72 20.85
C ARG A 409 17.13 7.61 20.57
N GLU A 410 16.61 8.35 19.59
CA GLU A 410 15.21 8.34 19.19
C GLU A 410 14.83 7.01 18.56
N ARG A 411 15.62 6.50 17.61
CA ARG A 411 15.43 5.16 17.01
C ARG A 411 15.37 4.04 18.04
N ARG A 412 16.29 4.04 19.02
CA ARG A 412 16.26 3.06 20.12
C ARG A 412 14.97 3.19 20.95
N ARG A 413 14.54 4.41 21.26
CA ARG A 413 13.30 4.66 22.00
C ARG A 413 12.07 4.28 21.20
N HIS A 414 12.06 4.53 19.89
CA HIS A 414 10.99 4.15 18.97
C HIS A 414 10.80 2.64 18.98
N GLY A 415 11.88 1.86 18.81
CA GLY A 415 11.83 0.40 18.86
C GLY A 415 11.26 -0.12 20.18
N ALA A 416 11.74 0.40 21.31
CA ALA A 416 11.21 0.02 22.63
C ALA A 416 9.74 0.43 22.84
N PHE A 417 9.36 1.61 22.34
CA PHE A 417 8.00 2.13 22.45
C PHE A 417 7.00 1.33 21.60
N VAL A 418 7.39 0.95 20.38
CA VAL A 418 6.60 0.08 19.50
C VAL A 418 6.48 -1.31 20.12
N ALA A 419 7.56 -1.90 20.62
CA ALA A 419 7.51 -3.22 21.28
C ALA A 419 6.55 -3.25 22.49
N ALA A 420 6.56 -2.21 23.33
CA ALA A 420 5.60 -2.09 24.43
C ALA A 420 4.14 -1.97 23.94
N LEU A 421 3.91 -1.23 22.85
CA LEU A 421 2.59 -1.13 22.22
C LEU A 421 2.12 -2.45 21.61
N GLU A 422 3.04 -3.22 21.02
CA GLU A 422 2.74 -4.54 20.46
C GLU A 422 2.26 -5.49 21.55
N GLY A 423 2.98 -5.58 22.67
CA GLY A 423 2.56 -6.39 23.82
C GLY A 423 1.17 -6.01 24.34
N LEU A 424 0.89 -4.72 24.50
CA LEU A 424 -0.44 -4.24 24.92
C LEU A 424 -1.53 -4.61 23.89
N GLN A 425 -1.25 -4.49 22.60
CA GLN A 425 -2.21 -4.81 21.55
C GLN A 425 -2.49 -6.30 21.42
N GLU A 426 -1.50 -7.16 21.67
CA GLU A 426 -1.66 -8.60 21.66
C GLU A 426 -2.66 -9.06 22.73
N GLU A 427 -2.50 -8.56 23.97
CA GLU A 427 -3.39 -8.92 25.07
C GLU A 427 -4.80 -8.34 24.89
N LEU A 428 -4.92 -7.06 24.50
CA LEU A 428 -6.22 -6.46 24.18
C LEU A 428 -6.87 -7.10 22.93
N GLY A 429 -6.07 -7.60 22.00
CA GLY A 429 -6.52 -8.36 20.84
C GLY A 429 -7.12 -9.69 21.25
N SER A 430 -6.42 -10.44 22.09
CA SER A 430 -6.90 -11.71 22.63
C SER A 430 -8.20 -11.55 23.42
N LEU A 431 -8.31 -10.51 24.24
CA LEU A 431 -9.54 -10.20 24.99
C LEU A 431 -10.71 -9.84 24.06
N ASN A 432 -10.44 -9.09 23.00
CA ASN A 432 -11.45 -8.76 21.99
C ASN A 432 -11.94 -10.00 21.24
N ASP A 433 -11.04 -10.92 20.88
CA ASP A 433 -11.41 -12.16 20.19
C ASP A 433 -12.31 -13.04 21.07
N ILE A 434 -12.03 -13.12 22.38
CA ILE A 434 -12.89 -13.83 23.36
C ILE A 434 -14.28 -13.18 23.42
N ALA A 435 -14.35 -11.85 23.44
CA ALA A 435 -15.62 -11.12 23.53
C ALA A 435 -16.44 -11.19 22.22
N ALA A 436 -15.80 -11.29 21.06
CA ALA A 436 -16.48 -11.33 19.75
C ALA A 436 -16.98 -12.73 19.36
N ALA A 437 -16.42 -13.80 19.92
CA ALA A 437 -16.75 -15.17 19.55
C ALA A 437 -18.24 -15.53 19.67
N PRO A 438 -18.99 -15.15 20.73
CA PRO A 438 -20.41 -15.50 20.85
C PRO A 438 -21.29 -14.91 19.72
N ALA A 439 -21.12 -13.63 19.39
CA ALA A 439 -21.91 -12.98 18.34
C ALA A 439 -21.63 -13.60 16.95
N LEU A 440 -20.41 -14.07 16.72
CA LEU A 440 -20.04 -14.74 15.48
C LEU A 440 -20.66 -16.13 15.37
N ILE A 441 -20.70 -16.89 16.47
CA ILE A 441 -21.40 -18.19 16.56
C ILE A 441 -22.90 -18.01 16.29
N GLU A 442 -23.50 -16.97 16.86
CA GLU A 442 -24.92 -16.63 16.64
C GLU A 442 -25.19 -16.27 15.18
N THR A 443 -24.37 -15.42 14.58
CA THR A 443 -24.49 -15.02 13.16
C THR A 443 -24.40 -16.23 12.22
N LEU A 444 -23.60 -17.24 12.59
CA LEU A 444 -23.44 -18.47 11.83
C LEU A 444 -24.55 -19.49 12.09
N GLY A 445 -25.50 -19.21 13.00
CA GLY A 445 -26.56 -20.13 13.39
C GLY A 445 -26.03 -21.40 14.05
N LEU A 446 -24.92 -21.27 14.79
CA LEU A 446 -24.22 -22.37 15.47
C LEU A 446 -24.52 -22.42 16.97
N THR A 447 -25.37 -21.54 17.49
CA THR A 447 -25.67 -21.40 18.92
C THR A 447 -26.10 -22.72 19.58
N ASP A 448 -26.89 -23.53 18.87
CA ASP A 448 -27.42 -24.80 19.38
C ASP A 448 -26.52 -26.01 19.07
N HIS A 449 -25.37 -25.80 18.41
CA HIS A 449 -24.47 -26.89 18.07
C HIS A 449 -23.66 -27.31 19.31
N PRO A 450 -23.63 -28.62 19.68
CA PRO A 450 -22.97 -29.10 20.90
C PRO A 450 -21.48 -28.72 20.96
N ASP A 451 -20.81 -28.71 19.81
CA ASP A 451 -19.40 -28.34 19.71
C ASP A 451 -19.13 -26.83 19.61
N ALA A 452 -20.15 -25.96 19.53
CA ALA A 452 -19.93 -24.50 19.47
C ALA A 452 -19.26 -23.96 20.75
N GLN A 453 -19.44 -24.64 21.89
CA GLN A 453 -18.71 -24.30 23.12
C GLN A 453 -17.20 -24.53 23.00
N SER A 454 -16.73 -25.44 22.14
CA SER A 454 -15.30 -25.64 21.88
C SER A 454 -14.66 -24.42 21.21
N LEU A 455 -15.41 -23.70 20.36
CA LEU A 455 -15.01 -22.41 19.78
C LEU A 455 -14.94 -21.28 20.82
N LEU A 456 -15.69 -21.42 21.92
CA LEU A 456 -15.69 -20.51 23.07
C LEU A 456 -14.69 -20.92 24.16
N ALA A 457 -14.09 -22.11 24.06
CA ALA A 457 -13.21 -22.71 25.07
C ALA A 457 -11.83 -22.03 25.12
N GLY A 458 -11.84 -20.74 25.45
CA GLY A 458 -10.68 -19.91 25.74
C GLY A 458 -10.75 -19.37 27.17
N ALA A 459 -10.95 -20.24 28.14
CA ALA A 459 -11.01 -19.94 29.57
C ALA A 459 -9.66 -19.45 30.12
N LYS A 460 -9.22 -18.26 29.71
CA LYS A 460 -8.07 -17.51 30.26
C LYS A 460 -8.34 -16.01 30.34
N LYS A 461 -9.60 -15.56 30.26
CA LYS A 461 -9.97 -14.12 30.33
C LYS A 461 -9.32 -13.41 31.52
N LYS A 462 -9.38 -14.00 32.72
CA LYS A 462 -8.74 -13.45 33.94
C LYS A 462 -7.22 -13.33 33.82
N LYS A 463 -6.55 -14.37 33.28
CA LYS A 463 -5.09 -14.34 33.04
C LYS A 463 -4.70 -13.28 32.00
N ARG A 464 -5.48 -13.18 30.92
CA ARG A 464 -5.29 -12.19 29.85
C ARG A 464 -5.54 -10.76 30.32
N LEU A 465 -6.50 -10.55 31.22
CA LEU A 465 -6.72 -9.25 31.86
C LEU A 465 -5.51 -8.84 32.71
N ALA A 466 -4.98 -9.75 33.53
CA ALA A 466 -3.77 -9.47 34.32
C ALA A 466 -2.56 -9.13 33.42
N ALA A 467 -2.35 -9.91 32.35
CA ALA A 467 -1.31 -9.63 31.37
C ALA A 467 -1.52 -8.29 30.63
N ALA A 468 -2.77 -7.92 30.32
CA ALA A 468 -3.08 -6.63 29.71
C ALA A 468 -2.76 -5.45 30.64
N VAL A 469 -3.01 -5.59 31.96
CA VAL A 469 -2.65 -4.58 32.97
C VAL A 469 -1.12 -4.42 33.04
N GLU A 470 -0.36 -5.52 33.07
CA GLU A 470 1.11 -5.48 33.08
C GLU A 470 1.67 -4.85 31.78
N ALA A 471 1.13 -5.24 30.63
CA ALA A 471 1.53 -4.68 29.34
C ALA A 471 1.19 -3.19 29.24
N HIS A 472 0.08 -2.75 29.83
CA HIS A 472 -0.26 -1.32 29.92
C HIS A 472 0.72 -0.55 30.80
N GLY A 473 1.10 -1.09 31.97
CA GLY A 473 2.14 -0.52 32.82
C GLY A 473 3.47 -0.36 32.09
N THR A 474 3.91 -1.41 31.39
CA THR A 474 5.12 -1.39 30.55
C THR A 474 5.04 -0.27 29.49
N PHE A 475 3.90 -0.11 28.82
CA PHE A 475 3.68 0.98 27.87
C PHE A 475 3.67 2.37 28.52
N VAL A 476 3.06 2.51 29.69
CA VAL A 476 2.98 3.76 30.46
C VAL A 476 4.38 4.30 30.78
N ASP A 477 5.32 3.40 31.08
CA ASP A 477 6.73 3.65 31.41
C ASP A 477 7.63 3.82 30.20
N ALA A 478 7.18 3.37 29.01
CA ALA A 478 7.94 3.53 27.78
C ALA A 478 8.25 5.01 27.50
N LYS A 479 9.54 5.30 27.30
CA LYS A 479 10.04 6.64 26.98
C LYS A 479 9.58 7.05 25.59
N ARG A 480 9.13 8.30 25.46
CA ARG A 480 8.77 8.90 24.17
C ARG A 480 10.01 9.02 23.28
N PHE A 481 9.84 8.74 22.00
CA PHE A 481 10.88 8.93 20.97
C PHE A 481 10.77 10.28 20.25
N TRP A 482 9.80 11.10 20.64
CA TRP A 482 9.56 12.45 20.16
C TRP A 482 9.50 13.42 21.35
N ASP A 483 9.70 14.71 21.08
CA ASP A 483 9.71 15.76 22.11
C ASP A 483 8.32 16.28 22.56
#